data_AF-A0A819T709-F1
#
_entry.id   AF-A0A819T709-F1
#
_cell.length_a   1.000
_cell.length_b   1.000
_cell.length_c   1.000
_cell.angle_alpha   90.00
_cell.angle_beta   90.00
_cell.angle_gamma   90.00
#
_symmetry.space_group_name_H-M   'P 1'
#
loop_
_entity.id
_entity.type
_entity.pdbx_description
1 polymer ?
#
loop_
_entity_poly.entity_id
_entity_poly.type
_entity_poly.pdbx_seq_one_letter_code
_entity_poly.pdbx_strand_id
1 'polypeptide(L)'
;AYTSEDSPECHDVKELLRDRIDEYVKEILNTYFSPLITFVRDGGQSVSDGNIRQLESQLTAISRLFTGDFRKTFDLIHNDVIRSFPSLKLSQPILKDVFTQFLSAYHEFQRLLTSNTNIKTAAANIPFPNLHQLMVEIKKFKLPFDGDQFRQRP
;
A
#
# COMPACT_ATOMS: atom_id res chain seq x y z
N ALA A 1 -26.88 34.62 -0.21
CA ALA A 1 -25.73 34.44 0.69
C ALA A 1 -24.67 33.67 -0.08
N TYR A 2 -23.59 34.34 -0.47
CA TYR A 2 -22.45 33.71 -1.11
C TYR A 2 -21.59 33.13 0.01
N THR A 3 -21.71 31.82 0.27
CA THR A 3 -20.62 31.12 0.95
C THR A 3 -19.51 30.99 -0.07
N SER A 4 -18.57 31.95 -0.07
CA SER A 4 -17.38 31.87 -0.91
C SER A 4 -16.69 30.54 -0.63
N GLU A 5 -16.63 29.67 -1.64
CA GLU A 5 -15.94 28.37 -1.60
C GLU A 5 -14.41 28.50 -1.38
N ASP A 6 -13.94 29.75 -1.27
CA ASP A 6 -12.58 30.25 -1.11
C ASP A 6 -12.36 31.02 0.22
N SER A 7 -13.25 30.87 1.21
CA SER A 7 -12.96 31.37 2.56
C SER A 7 -11.78 30.60 3.17
N PRO A 8 -10.87 31.24 3.95
CA PRO A 8 -9.83 30.53 4.70
C PRO A 8 -10.38 29.38 5.55
N GLU A 9 -11.57 29.55 6.13
CA GLU A 9 -12.23 28.49 6.92
C GLU A 9 -12.59 27.27 6.06
N CYS A 10 -12.93 27.49 4.78
CA CYS A 10 -13.21 26.42 3.84
C CYS A 10 -11.92 25.68 3.45
N HIS A 11 -10.78 26.39 3.37
CA HIS A 11 -9.47 25.79 3.16
C HIS A 11 -9.08 24.89 4.35
N ASP A 12 -9.19 25.41 5.58
CA ASP A 12 -8.85 24.67 6.80
C ASP A 12 -9.68 23.39 6.94
N VAL A 13 -10.98 23.45 6.65
CA VAL A 13 -11.86 22.27 6.67
C VAL A 13 -11.48 21.26 5.59
N LYS A 14 -11.07 21.71 4.40
CA LYS A 14 -10.61 20.83 3.31
C LYS A 14 -9.29 20.13 3.67
N GLU A 15 -8.37 20.84 4.33
CA GLU A 15 -7.12 20.25 4.83
C GLU A 15 -7.37 19.22 5.92
N LEU A 16 -8.19 19.55 6.93
CA LEU A 16 -8.57 18.61 7.98
C LEU A 16 -9.25 17.35 7.42
N LEU A 17 -10.12 17.50 6.41
CA LEU A 17 -10.74 16.37 5.74
C LEU A 17 -9.70 15.49 5.03
N ARG A 18 -8.72 16.12 4.37
CA ARG A 18 -7.63 15.41 3.69
C ARG A 18 -6.77 14.62 4.67
N ASP A 19 -6.41 15.22 5.81
CA ASP A 19 -5.65 14.54 6.86
C ASP A 19 -6.38 13.30 7.39
N ARG A 20 -7.70 13.39 7.56
CA ARG A 20 -8.54 12.25 7.98
C ARG A 20 -8.63 11.18 6.91
N ILE A 21 -8.67 11.56 5.63
CA ILE A 21 -8.61 10.60 4.52
C ILE A 21 -7.25 9.90 4.52
N ASP A 22 -6.15 10.63 4.69
CA ASP A 22 -4.80 10.05 4.72
C ASP A 22 -4.62 9.10 5.92
N GLU A 23 -5.20 9.44 7.07
CA GLU A 23 -5.26 8.56 8.25
C GLU A 23 -6.06 7.29 7.95
N TYR A 24 -7.26 7.41 7.38
CA TYR A 24 -8.07 6.27 6.96
C TYR A 24 -7.33 5.36 5.96
N VAL A 25 -6.63 5.95 4.98
CA VAL A 25 -5.82 5.19 4.02
C VAL A 25 -4.74 4.38 4.74
N LYS A 26 -4.04 4.98 5.70
CA LYS A 26 -3.04 4.27 6.52
C LYS A 26 -3.67 3.16 7.35
N GLU A 27 -4.86 3.37 7.91
CA GLU A 27 -5.58 2.35 8.68
C GLU A 27 -5.95 1.15 7.80
N ILE A 28 -6.48 1.40 6.60
CA ILE A 28 -6.77 0.33 5.62
C ILE A 28 -5.50 -0.45 5.28
N LEU A 29 -4.39 0.23 4.98
CA LEU A 29 -3.12 -0.43 4.67
C LEU A 29 -2.59 -1.26 5.84
N ASN A 30 -2.69 -0.77 7.08
CA ASN A 30 -2.30 -1.56 8.24
C ASN A 30 -3.25 -2.74 8.49
N THR A 31 -4.55 -2.59 8.21
CA THR A 31 -5.53 -3.68 8.38
C THR A 31 -5.22 -4.86 7.47
N TYR A 32 -4.92 -4.61 6.19
CA TYR A 32 -4.72 -5.68 5.20
C TYR A 32 -3.26 -6.04 4.93
N PHE A 33 -2.33 -5.10 5.11
CA PHE A 33 -0.93 -5.26 4.71
C PHE A 33 0.05 -4.89 5.83
N SER A 34 -0.35 -4.92 7.11
CA SER A 34 0.53 -4.60 8.25
C SER A 34 1.92 -5.25 8.19
N PRO A 35 2.09 -6.54 7.84
CA PRO A 35 3.43 -7.15 7.73
C PRO A 35 4.33 -6.44 6.72
N LEU A 36 3.78 -6.03 5.57
CA LEU A 36 4.51 -5.31 4.52
C LEU A 36 4.83 -3.88 4.97
N ILE A 37 3.84 -3.16 5.50
CA ILE A 37 3.99 -1.76 5.93
C ILE A 37 5.02 -1.64 7.05
N THR A 38 4.93 -2.52 8.05
CA THR A 38 5.88 -2.54 9.18
C THR A 38 7.28 -2.89 8.71
N PHE A 39 7.43 -3.88 7.82
CA PHE A 39 8.74 -4.27 7.31
C PHE A 39 9.44 -3.14 6.55
N VAL A 40 8.70 -2.45 5.67
CA VAL A 40 9.22 -1.32 4.89
C VAL A 40 9.57 -0.13 5.79
N ARG A 41 8.70 0.21 6.74
CA ARG A 41 8.94 1.30 7.72
C ARG A 41 10.20 1.06 8.53
N ASP A 42 10.41 -0.17 8.99
CA ASP A 42 11.56 -0.53 9.82
C ASP A 42 12.81 -0.83 8.96
N GLY A 43 12.74 -0.65 7.63
CA GLY A 43 13.84 -0.90 6.69
C GLY A 43 14.29 -2.36 6.61
N GLY A 44 13.48 -3.30 7.10
CA GLY A 44 13.88 -4.68 7.34
C GLY A 44 14.96 -4.85 8.42
N GLN A 45 15.20 -3.82 9.26
CA GLN A 45 16.28 -3.76 10.27
C GLN A 45 15.80 -3.93 11.71
N SER A 46 14.50 -4.19 11.95
CA SER A 46 13.94 -4.44 13.31
C SER A 46 14.53 -5.68 14.01
N VAL A 47 15.52 -6.32 13.41
CA VAL A 47 16.23 -7.50 13.90
C VAL A 47 17.70 -7.14 13.97
N SER A 48 18.26 -7.10 15.18
CA SER A 48 19.69 -6.95 15.43
C SER A 48 20.49 -7.76 14.40
N ASP A 49 21.40 -7.09 13.67
CA ASP A 49 22.19 -7.66 12.57
C ASP A 49 22.53 -9.14 12.82
N GLY A 50 21.94 -10.03 12.01
CA GLY A 50 22.38 -11.43 11.94
C GLY A 50 21.35 -12.52 12.22
N ASN A 51 20.11 -12.24 12.64
CA ASN A 51 19.10 -13.31 12.81
C ASN A 51 18.30 -13.57 11.51
N ILE A 52 18.92 -14.31 10.59
CA ILE A 52 18.33 -14.71 9.30
C ILE A 52 16.97 -15.39 9.47
N ARG A 53 16.79 -16.25 10.50
CA ARG A 53 15.52 -16.96 10.74
C ARG A 53 14.36 -16.02 11.04
N GLN A 54 14.63 -14.91 11.71
CA GLN A 54 13.60 -13.91 12.00
C GLN A 54 13.23 -13.12 10.75
N LEU A 55 14.21 -12.79 9.90
CA LEU A 55 13.94 -12.22 8.57
C LEU A 55 13.10 -13.17 7.71
N GLU A 56 13.44 -14.46 7.66
CA GLU A 56 12.65 -15.47 6.96
C GLU A 56 11.21 -15.53 7.47
N SER A 57 11.01 -15.42 8.79
CA SER A 57 9.67 -15.38 9.40
C SER A 57 8.86 -14.14 8.97
N GLN A 58 9.47 -12.95 9.00
CA GLN A 58 8.84 -11.70 8.54
C GLN A 58 8.50 -11.76 7.04
N LEU A 59 9.43 -12.23 6.22
CA LEU A 59 9.26 -12.38 4.78
C LEU A 59 8.19 -13.42 4.43
N THR A 60 8.11 -14.51 5.20
CA THR A 60 7.05 -15.51 5.08
C THR A 60 5.69 -14.91 5.43
N ALA A 61 5.61 -14.07 6.47
CA ALA A 61 4.38 -13.36 6.81
C ALA A 61 3.92 -12.42 5.69
N ILE A 62 4.84 -11.74 5.01
CA ILE A 62 4.54 -10.92 3.82
C ILE A 62 4.08 -11.81 2.66
N SER A 63 4.78 -12.91 2.36
CA SER A 63 4.41 -13.83 1.28
C SER A 63 3.01 -14.41 1.49
N ARG A 64 2.61 -14.66 2.75
CA ARG A 64 1.28 -15.15 3.10
C ARG A 64 0.14 -14.20 2.71
N LEU A 65 0.41 -12.89 2.62
CA LEU A 65 -0.55 -11.90 2.10
C LEU A 65 -0.95 -12.23 0.64
N PHE A 66 -0.12 -12.98 -0.07
CA PHE A 66 -0.29 -13.29 -1.49
C PHE A 66 -0.65 -14.75 -1.79
N THR A 67 -0.49 -15.68 -0.83
CA THR A 67 -0.80 -17.12 -1.03
C THR A 67 -2.31 -17.45 -1.04
N GLY A 68 -3.18 -16.52 -0.62
CA GLY A 68 -4.61 -16.75 -0.41
C GLY A 68 -5.56 -16.12 -1.45
N ASP A 69 -5.04 -15.73 -2.62
CA ASP A 69 -5.72 -14.89 -3.62
C ASP A 69 -5.82 -13.42 -3.18
N PHE A 70 -4.68 -12.71 -3.24
CA PHE A 70 -4.57 -11.27 -2.91
C PHE A 70 -5.59 -10.38 -3.67
N ARG A 71 -6.16 -10.89 -4.76
CA ARG A 71 -7.24 -10.25 -5.51
C ARG A 71 -8.47 -10.06 -4.63
N LYS A 72 -8.81 -11.07 -3.81
CA LYS A 72 -9.90 -10.97 -2.83
C LYS A 72 -9.63 -9.88 -1.81
N THR A 73 -8.39 -9.71 -1.37
CA THR A 73 -8.00 -8.62 -0.47
C THR A 73 -8.24 -7.26 -1.14
N PHE A 74 -7.93 -7.11 -2.42
CA PHE A 74 -8.23 -5.88 -3.16
C PHE A 74 -9.74 -5.65 -3.31
N ASP A 75 -10.53 -6.70 -3.54
CA ASP A 75 -11.99 -6.60 -3.59
C ASP A 75 -12.58 -6.21 -2.23
N LEU A 76 -12.05 -6.75 -1.12
CA LEU A 76 -12.45 -6.38 0.23
C LEU A 76 -12.15 -4.91 0.52
N ILE A 77 -10.95 -4.43 0.19
CA ILE A 77 -10.57 -3.02 0.31
C ILE A 77 -11.53 -2.13 -0.50
N HIS A 78 -11.81 -2.50 -1.75
CA HIS A 78 -12.73 -1.76 -2.60
C HIS A 78 -14.13 -1.66 -1.97
N ASN A 79 -14.64 -2.79 -1.46
CA ASN A 79 -15.94 -2.82 -0.80
C ASN A 79 -15.98 -1.99 0.49
N ASP A 80 -14.92 -2.03 1.31
CA ASP A 80 -14.82 -1.25 2.54
C ASP A 80 -14.76 0.25 2.26
N VAL A 81 -14.03 0.66 1.22
CA VAL A 81 -13.96 2.06 0.76
C VAL A 81 -15.33 2.51 0.23
N ILE A 82 -15.99 1.73 -0.63
CA ILE A 82 -17.34 2.07 -1.13
C ILE A 82 -18.35 2.13 0.02
N ARG A 83 -18.28 1.21 0.99
CA ARG A 83 -19.18 1.18 2.14
C ARG A 83 -18.99 2.41 3.04
N SER A 84 -17.74 2.81 3.25
CA SER A 84 -17.40 3.99 4.07
C SER A 84 -17.67 5.31 3.33
N PHE A 85 -17.50 5.31 2.00
CA PHE A 85 -17.68 6.48 1.13
C PHE A 85 -18.56 6.13 -0.09
N PRO A 86 -19.89 6.03 0.07
CA PRO A 86 -20.80 5.58 -1.01
C PRO A 86 -20.81 6.47 -2.25
N SER A 87 -20.41 7.73 -2.13
CA SER A 87 -20.24 8.63 -3.26
C SER A 87 -19.00 8.27 -4.07
N LEU A 88 -19.17 7.95 -5.35
CA LEU A 88 -18.06 7.66 -6.28
C LEU A 88 -17.03 8.79 -6.35
N LYS A 89 -17.46 10.05 -6.19
CA LYS A 89 -16.57 11.22 -6.18
C LYS A 89 -15.62 11.22 -4.98
N LEU A 90 -15.94 10.49 -3.91
CA LEU A 90 -15.12 10.34 -2.71
C LEU A 90 -14.38 9.00 -2.70
N SER A 91 -15.05 7.88 -2.99
CA SER A 91 -14.44 6.55 -2.95
C SER A 91 -13.36 6.35 -4.00
N GLN A 92 -13.50 6.88 -5.22
CA GLN A 92 -12.50 6.68 -6.27
C GLN A 92 -11.13 7.32 -5.94
N PRO A 93 -11.04 8.60 -5.52
CA PRO A 93 -9.78 9.17 -5.06
C PRO A 93 -9.17 8.40 -3.87
N ILE A 94 -9.98 8.05 -2.88
CA ILE A 94 -9.51 7.33 -1.68
C ILE A 94 -8.96 5.96 -2.07
N LEU A 95 -9.68 5.22 -2.90
CA LEU A 95 -9.25 3.89 -3.35
C LEU A 95 -7.97 3.97 -4.19
N LYS A 96 -7.83 5.01 -5.02
CA LYS A 96 -6.58 5.30 -5.73
C LYS A 96 -5.45 5.53 -4.73
N ASP A 97 -5.64 6.36 -3.71
CA ASP A 97 -4.61 6.67 -2.74
C ASP A 97 -4.19 5.43 -1.94
N VAL A 98 -5.14 4.58 -1.53
CA VAL A 98 -4.85 3.27 -0.91
C VAL A 98 -3.94 2.44 -1.82
N PHE A 99 -4.31 2.22 -3.07
CA PHE A 99 -3.53 1.36 -3.96
C PHE A 99 -2.20 1.98 -4.39
N THR A 100 -2.12 3.29 -4.54
CA THR A 100 -0.87 4.00 -4.82
C THR A 100 0.11 3.86 -3.65
N GLN A 101 -0.36 4.07 -2.41
CA GLN A 101 0.48 3.89 -1.23
C GLN A 101 0.89 2.43 -1.02
N PHE A 102 -0.01 1.47 -1.25
CA PHE A 102 0.31 0.04 -1.25
C PHE A 102 1.42 -0.30 -2.26
N LEU A 103 1.28 0.14 -3.52
CA LEU A 103 2.27 -0.14 -4.57
C LEU A 103 3.62 0.54 -4.28
N SER A 104 3.60 1.73 -3.69
CA SER A 104 4.82 2.41 -3.22
C SER A 104 5.53 1.59 -2.13
N ALA A 105 4.80 1.12 -1.12
CA ALA A 105 5.36 0.25 -0.08
C ALA A 105 5.89 -1.06 -0.67
N TYR A 106 5.18 -1.66 -1.62
CA TYR A 106 5.63 -2.89 -2.29
C TYR A 106 6.89 -2.67 -3.13
N HIS A 107 6.98 -1.54 -3.82
CA HIS A 107 8.17 -1.16 -4.57
C HIS A 107 9.38 -0.97 -3.65
N GLU A 108 9.22 -0.28 -2.51
CA GLU A 108 10.28 -0.15 -1.52
C GLU A 108 10.70 -1.51 -0.94
N PHE A 109 9.74 -2.40 -0.70
CA PHE A 109 10.02 -3.77 -0.30
C PHE A 109 10.88 -4.51 -1.33
N GLN A 110 10.56 -4.42 -2.63
CA GLN A 110 11.39 -5.02 -3.68
C GLN A 110 12.79 -4.41 -3.77
N ARG A 111 12.91 -3.09 -3.53
CA ARG A 111 14.23 -2.44 -3.39
C ARG A 111 15.02 -3.04 -2.23
N LEU A 112 14.42 -3.20 -1.05
CA LEU A 112 15.08 -3.82 0.11
C LEU A 112 15.52 -5.27 -0.16
N LEU A 113 14.71 -6.07 -0.88
CA LEU A 113 15.08 -7.43 -1.31
C LEU A 113 16.33 -7.45 -2.19
N THR A 114 16.60 -6.38 -2.94
CA THR A 114 17.70 -6.30 -3.90
C THR A 114 18.94 -5.64 -3.30
N SER A 115 18.75 -4.59 -2.50
CA SER A 115 19.84 -3.77 -1.93
C SER A 115 20.47 -4.36 -0.68
N ASN A 116 19.78 -5.23 0.07
CA ASN A 116 20.30 -5.82 1.31
C ASN A 116 20.57 -7.33 1.16
N THR A 117 21.84 -7.73 1.28
CA THR A 117 22.29 -9.11 1.11
C THR A 117 21.66 -10.09 2.11
N ASN A 118 21.44 -9.67 3.36
CA ASN A 118 20.84 -10.53 4.39
C ASN A 118 19.36 -10.79 4.08
N ILE A 119 18.63 -9.74 3.69
CA ILE A 119 17.22 -9.83 3.28
C ILE A 119 17.11 -10.70 2.03
N LYS A 120 17.98 -10.47 1.03
CA LYS A 120 18.01 -11.27 -0.21
C LYS A 120 18.22 -12.76 0.07
N THR A 121 19.16 -13.09 0.96
CA THR A 121 19.45 -14.49 1.35
C THR A 121 18.24 -15.12 2.04
N ALA A 122 17.61 -14.42 2.98
CA ALA A 122 16.41 -14.89 3.68
C ALA A 122 15.19 -15.05 2.73
N ALA A 123 15.11 -14.22 1.68
CA ALA A 123 14.02 -14.25 0.70
C ALA A 123 14.16 -15.31 -0.39
N ALA A 124 15.33 -15.97 -0.53
CA ALA A 124 15.69 -16.74 -1.73
C ALA A 124 14.68 -17.83 -2.12
N ASN A 125 13.99 -18.44 -1.15
CA ASN A 125 13.03 -19.52 -1.37
C ASN A 125 11.57 -19.09 -1.10
N ILE A 126 11.32 -17.80 -0.92
CA ILE A 126 9.99 -17.28 -0.58
C ILE A 126 9.39 -16.63 -1.84
N PRO A 127 8.26 -17.13 -2.36
CA PRO A 127 7.64 -16.57 -3.55
C PRO A 127 6.97 -15.23 -3.23
N PHE A 128 7.21 -14.24 -4.09
CA PHE A 128 6.52 -12.96 -4.07
C PHE A 128 5.97 -12.66 -5.47
N PRO A 129 4.76 -12.09 -5.58
CA PRO A 129 4.21 -11.70 -6.87
C PRO A 129 5.07 -10.62 -7.53
N ASN A 130 5.08 -10.55 -8.86
CA ASN A 130 5.72 -9.42 -9.51
C ASN A 130 4.88 -8.16 -9.29
N LEU A 131 5.50 -7.00 -9.07
CA LEU A 131 4.81 -5.69 -8.98
C LEU A 131 3.86 -5.47 -10.17
N HIS A 132 4.24 -5.88 -11.37
CA HIS A 132 3.39 -5.80 -12.55
C HIS A 132 2.09 -6.61 -12.41
N GLN A 133 2.14 -7.81 -11.80
CA GLN A 133 0.94 -8.61 -11.54
C GLN A 133 0.00 -7.87 -10.58
N LEU A 134 0.54 -7.24 -9.53
CA LEU A 134 -0.25 -6.41 -8.61
C LEU A 134 -0.90 -5.23 -9.33
N MET A 135 -0.14 -4.52 -10.17
CA MET A 135 -0.64 -3.39 -10.95
C MET A 135 -1.76 -3.77 -11.91
N VAL A 136 -1.63 -4.91 -12.60
CA VAL A 136 -2.65 -5.41 -13.54
C VAL A 136 -3.96 -5.69 -12.81
N GLU A 137 -3.90 -6.26 -11.60
CA GLU A 137 -5.08 -6.51 -10.78
C GLU A 137 -5.72 -5.20 -10.29
N ILE A 138 -4.91 -4.25 -9.81
CA ILE A 138 -5.39 -2.92 -9.36
C ILE A 138 -6.06 -2.13 -10.50
N LYS A 139 -5.56 -2.26 -11.73
CA LYS A 139 -6.17 -1.60 -12.90
C LYS A 139 -7.61 -2.03 -13.17
N LYS A 140 -8.06 -3.18 -12.66
CA LYS A 140 -9.45 -3.65 -12.82
C LYS A 140 -10.48 -2.74 -12.13
N PHE A 141 -10.07 -1.99 -11.11
CA PHE A 141 -10.92 -1.03 -10.40
C PHE A 141 -11.13 0.29 -11.19
N LYS A 142 -10.64 0.39 -12.44
CA LYS A 142 -10.80 1.55 -13.35
C LYS A 142 -10.34 2.88 -12.75
N LEU A 143 -9.31 2.82 -11.90
CA LEU A 143 -8.73 4.00 -11.28
C LEU A 143 -7.82 4.74 -12.27
N PRO A 144 -7.74 6.08 -12.22
CA PRO A 144 -6.79 6.86 -13.00
C PRO A 144 -5.39 6.68 -12.40
N PHE A 145 -4.78 5.54 -12.74
CA PHE A 145 -3.48 5.13 -12.26
C PHE A 145 -2.42 5.41 -13.34
N ASP A 146 -1.47 6.30 -13.04
CA ASP A 146 -0.26 6.43 -13.84
C ASP A 146 0.67 5.27 -13.48
N GLY A 147 0.72 4.27 -14.36
CA GLY A 147 1.60 3.11 -14.16
C GLY A 147 3.05 3.37 -14.56
N ASP A 148 3.34 4.47 -15.25
CA ASP A 148 4.68 4.79 -15.71
C ASP A 148 5.58 5.22 -14.54
N GLN A 149 5.01 5.80 -13.49
CA GLN A 149 5.75 6.11 -12.25
C GLN A 149 6.34 4.87 -11.53
N PHE A 150 5.86 3.67 -11.84
CA PHE A 150 6.39 2.39 -11.31
C PHE A 150 7.10 1.56 -12.38
N ARG A 151 7.18 2.02 -13.64
CA ARG A 151 7.69 1.20 -14.75
C ARG A 151 9.21 1.18 -14.89
N GLN A 152 9.98 2.12 -14.33
CA GLN A 152 11.46 2.11 -14.38
C GLN A 152 12.03 2.83 -13.14
N ARG A 153 13.13 2.41 -12.50
CA ARG A 153 14.45 2.00 -13.05
C ARG A 153 15.11 0.85 -12.24
N PRO A 154 16.11 0.16 -12.85
CA PRO A 154 16.90 -0.92 -12.25
C PRO A 154 17.58 -0.57 -10.92
#